data_AF-A0A838XZU1-F1
#
_entry.id   AF-A0A838XZU1-F1
#
_cell.length_a   1.000
_cell.length_b   1.000
_cell.length_c   1.000
_cell.angle_alpha   90.00
_cell.angle_beta   90.00
_cell.angle_gamma   90.00
#
_symmetry.space_group_name_H-M   'P 1'
#
loop_
_entity.id
_entity.type
_entity.pdbx_description
1 polymer ?
#
loop_
_entity_poly.entity_id
_entity_poly.type
_entity_poly.pdbx_seq_one_letter_code
_entity_poly.pdbx_strand_id
1 'polypeptide(L)'
;MSKPWRNLGPVSRQMLADAGIVTFTQLAQYGAVASYRLVKQHHPQASLNLLWALQGALDDLPWQQVAREQRLSLLLQLESQEPPGE
;
A
#
# COMPACT_ATOMS: atom_id res chain seq x y z
N MET A 1 -16.23 -1.20 -14.77
CA MET A 1 -16.39 -0.62 -13.42
C MET A 1 -15.25 -1.14 -12.58
N SER A 2 -14.27 -0.30 -12.25
CA SER A 2 -13.16 -0.69 -11.38
C SER A 2 -13.71 -1.10 -10.02
N LYS A 3 -13.21 -2.21 -9.48
CA LYS A 3 -13.67 -2.74 -8.20
C LYS A 3 -12.88 -2.02 -7.09
N PRO A 4 -13.47 -1.04 -6.37
CA PRO A 4 -12.75 -0.40 -5.27
C PRO A 4 -12.31 -1.51 -4.31
N TRP A 5 -11.07 -1.41 -3.81
CA TRP A 5 -10.46 -2.38 -2.88
C TRP A 5 -10.06 -3.74 -3.47
N ARG A 6 -9.89 -3.84 -4.80
CA ARG A 6 -9.24 -5.01 -5.39
C ARG A 6 -7.89 -5.27 -4.70
N ASN A 7 -7.55 -6.55 -4.49
CA ASN A 7 -6.36 -7.02 -3.76
C ASN A 7 -6.37 -6.77 -2.23
N LEU A 8 -7.33 -6.00 -1.70
CA LEU A 8 -7.36 -5.63 -0.28
C LEU A 8 -8.44 -6.42 0.47
N GLY A 9 -8.02 -7.53 1.09
CA GLY A 9 -8.88 -8.35 1.94
C GLY A 9 -9.30 -7.63 3.23
N PRO A 10 -10.19 -8.24 4.04
CA PRO A 10 -10.65 -7.64 5.30
C PRO A 10 -9.53 -7.23 6.25
N VAL A 11 -8.47 -8.04 6.38
CA VAL A 11 -7.31 -7.74 7.24
C VAL A 11 -6.57 -6.50 6.76
N SER A 12 -6.26 -6.41 5.46
CA SER A 12 -5.59 -5.23 4.88
C SER A 12 -6.43 -3.97 5.02
N ARG A 13 -7.76 -4.08 4.89
CA ARG A 13 -8.68 -2.96 5.11
C ARG A 13 -8.74 -2.53 6.57
N GLN A 14 -8.68 -3.46 7.52
CA GLN A 14 -8.58 -3.12 8.94
C GLN A 14 -7.26 -2.40 9.23
N MET A 15 -6.14 -2.89 8.71
CA MET A 15 -4.84 -2.23 8.87
C MET A 15 -4.85 -0.80 8.32
N LEU A 16 -5.48 -0.58 7.17
CA LEU A 16 -5.65 0.76 6.60
C LEU A 16 -6.54 1.65 7.48
N ALA A 17 -7.65 1.11 7.99
CA ALA A 17 -8.54 1.84 8.89
C ALA A 17 -7.84 2.26 10.19
N ASP A 18 -7.04 1.36 10.79
CA ASP A 18 -6.24 1.65 11.98
C ASP A 18 -5.20 2.76 11.73
N ALA A 19 -4.72 2.86 10.49
CA ALA A 19 -3.82 3.92 10.01
C ALA A 19 -4.55 5.19 9.50
N GLY A 20 -5.87 5.29 9.70
CA GLY A 20 -6.69 6.45 9.32
C GLY A 20 -7.16 6.50 7.86
N ILE A 21 -6.90 5.46 7.07
CA ILE A 21 -7.28 5.36 5.66
C ILE A 21 -8.53 4.48 5.53
N VAL A 22 -9.70 5.11 5.56
CA VAL A 22 -11.00 4.41 5.57
C VAL A 22 -11.73 4.49 4.23
N THR A 23 -11.27 5.34 3.30
CA THR A 23 -11.86 5.50 1.96
C THR A 23 -10.84 5.28 0.86
N PHE A 24 -11.33 4.88 -0.32
CA PHE A 24 -10.48 4.74 -1.50
C PHE A 24 -9.92 6.10 -1.96
N THR A 25 -10.67 7.19 -1.76
CA THR A 25 -10.19 8.56 -2.04
C THR A 25 -8.97 8.90 -1.17
N GLN A 26 -8.99 8.59 0.13
CA GLN A 26 -7.82 8.80 0.99
C GLN A 26 -6.64 7.94 0.52
N LEU A 27 -6.86 6.67 0.21
CA LEU A 27 -5.82 5.79 -0.34
C LEU A 27 -5.20 6.39 -1.62
N ALA A 28 -6.02 6.94 -2.52
CA ALA A 28 -5.54 7.59 -3.74
C ALA A 28 -4.79 8.90 -3.46
N GLN A 29 -5.20 9.69 -2.46
CA GLN A 29 -4.51 10.91 -2.04
C GLN A 29 -3.12 10.63 -1.44
N TYR A 30 -3.00 9.58 -0.62
CA TYR A 30 -1.71 9.19 -0.04
C TYR A 30 -0.83 8.44 -1.05
N GLY A 31 -1.42 7.65 -1.94
CA GLY A 31 -0.70 6.69 -2.77
C GLY A 31 -0.23 5.46 -1.99
N ALA A 32 0.30 4.46 -2.71
CA ALA A 32 0.62 3.15 -2.13
C ALA A 32 1.74 3.21 -1.08
N VAL A 33 2.82 3.94 -1.35
CA VAL A 33 4.01 3.99 -0.48
C VAL A 33 3.71 4.69 0.83
N ALA A 34 3.11 5.89 0.80
CA ALA A 34 2.78 6.61 2.03
C ALA A 34 1.72 5.85 2.85
N SER A 35 0.72 5.26 2.20
CA SER A 35 -0.27 4.41 2.86
C SER A 35 0.38 3.20 3.54
N TYR A 36 1.32 2.53 2.87
CA TYR A 36 2.06 1.41 3.45
C TYR A 36 2.88 1.84 4.67
N ARG A 37 3.55 2.99 4.63
CA ARG A 37 4.31 3.52 5.77
C ARG A 37 3.42 3.85 6.96
N LEU A 38 2.28 4.50 6.73
CA LEU A 38 1.29 4.75 7.78
C LEU A 38 0.83 3.43 8.41
N VAL A 39 0.51 2.42 7.59
CA VAL A 39 0.16 1.09 8.11
C VAL A 39 1.32 0.49 8.93
N LYS A 40 2.57 0.59 8.47
CA LYS A 40 3.73 0.03 9.20
C LYS A 40 3.95 0.65 10.58
N GLN A 41 3.56 1.91 10.78
CA GLN A 41 3.63 2.57 12.09
C GLN A 41 2.66 1.95 13.11
N HIS A 42 1.50 1.48 12.66
CA HIS A 42 0.49 0.82 13.51
C HIS A 42 0.62 -0.72 13.52
N HIS A 43 1.10 -1.29 12.42
CA HIS A 43 1.23 -2.72 12.17
C HIS A 43 2.66 -3.04 11.68
N PRO A 44 3.66 -3.10 12.58
CA PRO A 44 5.05 -3.36 12.20
C PRO A 44 5.27 -4.66 11.43
N GLN A 45 4.38 -5.65 11.59
CA GLN A 45 4.38 -6.92 10.88
C GLN A 45 3.84 -6.84 9.44
N ALA A 46 3.32 -5.69 8.98
CA ALA A 46 2.81 -5.55 7.62
C ALA A 46 3.91 -5.86 6.59
N SER A 47 3.63 -6.80 5.70
CA SER A 47 4.60 -7.28 4.70
C SER A 47 4.56 -6.45 3.42
N LEU A 48 5.59 -6.57 2.59
CA LEU A 48 5.64 -5.93 1.27
C LEU A 48 4.47 -6.36 0.35
N ASN A 49 3.83 -7.50 0.61
CA ASN A 49 2.63 -7.88 -0.14
C ASN A 49 1.49 -6.87 0.03
N LEU A 50 1.42 -6.18 1.18
CA LEU A 50 0.49 -5.07 1.35
C LEU A 50 0.83 -3.92 0.39
N LEU A 51 2.11 -3.55 0.25
CA LEU A 51 2.53 -2.51 -0.69
C LEU A 51 2.12 -2.84 -2.13
N TRP A 52 2.31 -4.09 -2.57
CA TRP A 52 1.87 -4.53 -3.90
C TRP A 52 0.34 -4.48 -4.06
N ALA A 53 -0.39 -4.89 -3.02
CA ALA A 53 -1.85 -4.87 -3.03
C ALA A 53 -2.40 -3.45 -3.08
N LEU A 54 -1.79 -2.49 -2.37
CA LEU A 54 -2.18 -1.08 -2.39
C LEU A 54 -1.99 -0.47 -3.77
N GLN A 55 -0.81 -0.65 -4.39
CA GLN A 55 -0.58 -0.16 -5.74
C GLN A 55 -1.50 -0.85 -6.76
N GLY A 56 -1.70 -2.16 -6.65
CA GLY A 56 -2.63 -2.88 -7.52
C GLY A 56 -4.09 -2.42 -7.35
N ALA A 57 -4.49 -1.98 -6.16
CA ALA A 57 -5.80 -1.39 -5.93
C ALA A 57 -5.96 -0.03 -6.63
N LEU A 58 -4.90 0.78 -6.67
CA LEU A 58 -4.87 2.09 -7.32
C LEU A 58 -4.84 1.97 -8.85
N ASP A 59 -4.05 1.04 -9.38
CA ASP A 59 -3.89 0.83 -10.82
C ASP A 59 -4.94 -0.10 -11.45
N ASP A 60 -5.83 -0.68 -10.63
CA ASP A 60 -6.74 -1.77 -11.03
C ASP A 60 -6.02 -2.98 -11.66
N LEU A 61 -4.86 -3.34 -11.09
CA LEU A 61 -4.03 -4.47 -11.51
C LEU A 61 -4.02 -5.59 -10.46
N PRO A 62 -3.84 -6.86 -10.85
CA PRO A 62 -3.53 -7.93 -9.89
C PRO A 62 -2.23 -7.60 -9.14
N TRP A 63 -2.21 -7.78 -7.82
CA TRP A 63 -1.01 -7.48 -7.02
C TRP A 63 0.24 -8.29 -7.48
N GLN A 64 0.05 -9.49 -8.03
CA GLN A 64 1.15 -10.30 -8.57
C GLN A 64 1.81 -9.65 -9.77
N GLN A 65 1.04 -8.91 -10.58
CA GLN A 65 1.58 -8.17 -11.72
C GLN A 65 2.41 -6.98 -11.22
N VAL A 66 1.89 -6.22 -10.25
CA VAL A 66 2.63 -5.12 -9.60
C VAL A 66 3.95 -5.62 -8.99
N ALA A 67 3.91 -6.74 -8.27
CA ALA A 67 5.10 -7.34 -7.67
C ALA A 67 6.16 -7.78 -8.70
N ARG A 68 5.73 -8.09 -9.93
CA ARG A 68 6.64 -8.46 -11.04
C ARG A 68 7.18 -7.25 -11.77
N GLU A 69 6.35 -6.24 -12.02
CA GLU A 69 6.65 -5.14 -12.96
C GLU A 69 7.11 -3.87 -12.25
N GLN A 70 6.59 -3.59 -11.05
CA GLN A 70 6.76 -2.30 -10.36
C GLN A 70 7.56 -2.41 -9.05
N ARG A 71 7.92 -3.64 -8.62
CA ARG A 71 8.59 -3.88 -7.33
C ARG A 71 9.79 -2.98 -7.07
N LEU A 72 10.72 -2.89 -8.03
CA LEU A 72 11.95 -2.12 -7.83
C LEU A 72 11.63 -0.63 -7.63
N SER A 73 10.75 -0.06 -8.45
CA SER A 73 10.34 1.34 -8.34
C SER A 73 9.70 1.64 -6.98
N LEU A 74 8.79 0.78 -6.54
CA LEU A 74 8.09 0.95 -5.26
C LEU A 74 9.03 0.80 -4.05
N LEU A 75 10.02 -0.10 -4.11
CA LEU A 75 11.03 -0.24 -3.05
C LEU A 75 11.94 0.99 -2.99
N LEU A 76 12.41 1.49 -4.14
CA LEU A 76 13.22 2.71 -4.18
C LEU A 76 12.46 3.93 -3.64
N GLN A 77 11.17 4.05 -3.98
CA GLN A 77 10.31 5.10 -3.41
C GLN A 77 10.12 4.94 -1.90
N LEU A 78 9.98 3.70 -1.41
CA LEU A 78 9.86 3.42 0.02
C LEU A 78 11.12 3.82 0.78
N GLU A 79 12.29 3.43 0.28
CA GLU A 79 13.60 3.79 0.84
C GLU A 79 13.81 5.31 0.83
N SER A 80 13.45 5.99 -0.26
CA SER A 80 13.61 7.45 -0.39
C SER A 80 12.74 8.26 0.56
N GLN A 81 11.67 7.67 1.12
CA GLN A 81 10.79 8.31 2.09
C GLN A 81 11.10 7.91 3.54
N GLU A 82 12.03 6.99 3.75
CA GLU A 82 12.55 6.70 5.08
C GLU A 82 13.53 7.82 5.46
N PRO A 83 13.36 8.52 6.60
CA PRO A 83 14.43 9.36 7.09
C PRO A 83 15.67 8.47 7.30
N PRO A 84 16.89 8.93 6.95
CA PRO A 84 18.09 8.15 7.23
C PRO A 84 18.07 7.78 8.72
N GLY A 85 18.19 6.49 9.01
CA GLY A 85 18.21 5.98 10.38
C GLY A 85 19.26 6.74 11.20
N GLU A 86 18.81 7.32 12.31
CA GLU A 86 19.65 7.93 13.33
C GLU A 86 20.36 6.87 14.17
#